data_AF-A0A6B3AQ37-F1
#
_entry.id   AF-A0A6B3AQ37-F1
#
_cell.length_a   1.000
_cell.length_b   1.000
_cell.length_c   1.000
_cell.angle_alpha   90.00
_cell.angle_beta   90.00
_cell.angle_gamma   90.00
#
_symmetry.space_group_name_H-M   'P 1'
#
loop_
_entity.id
_entity.type
_entity.pdbx_description
1 polymer ?
#
loop_
_entity_poly.entity_id
_entity_poly.type
_entity_poly.pdbx_seq_one_letter_code
_entity_poly.pdbx_strand_id
1 'polypeptide(L)'
;MTQDPDSYAREAAALERLTRRHGGEHYRRLNSHGGPYLTATPLEAVMLVAKALDHDGGGRVTGQDLEDAILLLDRARGELDLHELELVDHARLHHGRTWGQVAEAAGAGRDRRIAQTRYSRLRGRVPGYTPPVTPQGAAGA
;
A
#
# COMPACT_ATOMS: atom_id res chain seq x y z
N MET A 1 -16.32 -12.85 2.22
CA MET A 1 -17.09 -11.91 3.06
C MET A 1 -17.67 -10.87 2.12
N THR A 2 -18.98 -10.84 1.93
CA THR A 2 -19.64 -9.78 1.16
C THR A 2 -19.46 -8.48 1.93
N GLN A 3 -18.71 -7.52 1.38
CA GLN A 3 -18.53 -6.23 2.04
C GLN A 3 -19.86 -5.46 2.04
N ASP A 4 -20.17 -4.85 3.18
CA ASP A 4 -21.33 -3.99 3.38
C ASP A 4 -21.23 -2.76 2.45
N PRO A 5 -22.22 -2.50 1.57
CA PRO A 5 -22.22 -1.34 0.68
C PRO A 5 -22.02 0.00 1.40
N ASP A 6 -22.51 0.10 2.65
CA ASP A 6 -22.35 1.29 3.47
C ASP A 6 -20.89 1.48 3.90
N SER A 7 -20.13 0.39 4.07
CA SER A 7 -18.70 0.44 4.38
C SER A 7 -17.90 1.08 3.24
N TYR A 8 -18.20 0.70 1.99
CA TYR A 8 -17.50 1.25 0.83
C TYR A 8 -17.77 2.74 0.65
N ALA A 9 -19.01 3.17 0.82
CA ALA A 9 -19.37 4.58 0.75
C ALA A 9 -18.65 5.42 1.83
N ARG A 10 -18.52 4.88 3.06
CA ARG A 10 -17.78 5.53 4.14
C ARG A 10 -16.29 5.66 3.84
N GLU A 11 -15.67 4.59 3.34
CA GLU A 11 -14.26 4.59 2.94
C GLU A 11 -14.00 5.59 1.81
N ALA A 12 -14.84 5.59 0.77
CA ALA A 12 -14.71 6.54 -0.34
C ALA A 12 -14.82 8.00 0.14
N ALA A 13 -15.78 8.28 1.02
CA ALA A 13 -15.94 9.61 1.60
C ALA A 13 -14.74 10.02 2.49
N ALA A 14 -14.17 9.07 3.25
CA ALA A 14 -12.96 9.29 4.04
C ALA A 14 -11.76 9.61 3.14
N LEU A 15 -11.51 8.81 2.09
CA LEU A 15 -10.45 9.04 1.13
C LEU A 15 -10.54 10.44 0.49
N GLU A 16 -11.73 10.83 0.07
CA GLU A 16 -11.98 12.14 -0.52
C GLU A 16 -11.65 13.28 0.46
N ARG A 17 -12.15 13.19 1.71
CA ARG A 17 -11.90 14.20 2.74
C ARG A 17 -10.41 14.34 3.05
N LEU A 18 -9.73 13.23 3.31
CA LEU A 18 -8.31 13.23 3.64
C LEU A 18 -7.45 13.73 2.48
N THR A 19 -7.74 13.29 1.26
CA THR A 19 -7.03 13.74 0.05
C THR A 19 -7.21 15.24 -0.15
N ARG A 20 -8.43 15.75 -0.01
CA ARG A 20 -8.72 17.18 -0.16
C ARG A 20 -7.99 18.03 0.87
N ARG A 21 -7.98 17.59 2.13
CA ARG A 21 -7.36 18.34 3.22
C ARG A 21 -5.83 18.28 3.19
N HIS A 22 -5.27 17.09 2.97
CA HIS A 22 -3.85 16.81 3.18
C HIS A 22 -3.05 16.54 1.90
N GLY A 23 -3.70 16.32 0.75
CA GLY A 23 -3.06 15.92 -0.50
C GLY A 23 -2.11 16.96 -1.15
N GLY A 24 -2.03 18.17 -0.60
CA GLY A 24 -1.04 19.16 -0.99
C GLY A 24 -1.11 19.57 -2.47
N GLU A 25 0.04 19.89 -3.08
CA GLU A 25 0.09 20.32 -4.49
C GLU A 25 -0.20 19.20 -5.48
N HIS A 26 0.25 17.97 -5.17
CA HIS A 26 0.09 16.83 -6.07
C HIS A 26 -1.38 16.58 -6.44
N TYR A 27 -2.25 16.40 -5.44
CA TYR A 27 -3.67 16.19 -5.69
C TYR A 27 -4.38 17.45 -6.19
N ARG A 28 -3.93 18.66 -5.82
CA ARG A 28 -4.47 19.90 -6.42
C ARG A 28 -4.25 19.93 -7.94
N ARG A 29 -3.06 19.56 -8.41
CA ARG A 29 -2.73 19.50 -9.84
C ARG A 29 -3.51 18.42 -10.57
N LEU A 30 -3.61 17.23 -9.99
CA LEU A 30 -4.40 16.13 -10.58
C LEU A 30 -5.89 16.50 -10.71
N ASN A 31 -6.43 17.26 -9.75
CA ASN A 31 -7.84 17.63 -9.69
C ASN A 31 -8.17 19.00 -10.33
N SER A 32 -7.21 19.68 -10.97
CA SER A 32 -7.44 21.03 -11.50
C SER A 32 -8.24 21.08 -12.80
N HIS A 33 -8.42 19.96 -13.49
CA HIS A 33 -8.95 19.91 -14.86
C HIS A 33 -10.44 19.52 -14.96
N GLY A 34 -11.22 19.66 -13.89
CA GLY A 34 -12.69 19.52 -13.92
C GLY A 34 -13.22 18.10 -14.18
N GLY A 35 -12.36 17.08 -14.09
CA GLY A 35 -12.76 15.65 -14.13
C GLY A 35 -13.20 15.10 -12.77
N PRO A 36 -13.47 13.78 -12.67
CA PRO A 36 -13.75 13.13 -11.40
C PRO A 36 -12.63 13.39 -10.40
N TYR A 37 -13.00 13.64 -9.14
CA TYR A 37 -12.01 13.90 -8.10
C TYR A 37 -11.17 12.65 -7.83
N LEU A 38 -9.87 12.72 -8.13
CA LEU A 38 -8.90 11.68 -7.84
C LEU A 38 -8.52 11.72 -6.36
N THR A 39 -8.81 10.63 -5.67
CA THR A 39 -8.45 10.41 -4.27
C THR A 39 -7.12 9.67 -4.15
N ALA A 40 -6.46 9.83 -3.02
CA ALA A 40 -5.36 8.97 -2.59
C ALA A 40 -5.81 7.51 -2.43
N THR A 41 -4.87 6.58 -2.49
CA THR A 41 -5.13 5.22 -2.01
C THR A 41 -5.31 5.22 -0.49
N PRO A 42 -5.97 4.21 0.11
CA PRO A 42 -5.98 3.99 1.56
C PRO A 42 -4.62 4.15 2.24
N LEU A 43 -3.56 3.52 1.71
CA LEU A 43 -2.22 3.65 2.27
C LEU A 43 -1.70 5.10 2.21
N GLU A 44 -1.84 5.75 1.05
CA GLU A 44 -1.43 7.15 0.88
C GLU A 44 -2.21 8.09 1.80
N ALA A 45 -3.52 7.91 1.95
CA ALA A 45 -4.38 8.74 2.80
C ALA A 45 -3.97 8.64 4.28
N VAL A 46 -3.69 7.43 4.78
CA VAL A 46 -3.16 7.23 6.14
C VAL A 46 -1.81 7.90 6.30
N MET A 47 -0.90 7.77 5.32
CA MET A 47 0.40 8.42 5.34
C MET A 47 0.31 9.96 5.33
N LEU A 48 -0.65 10.54 4.62
CA LEU A 48 -0.89 11.98 4.61
C LEU A 48 -1.27 12.49 6.00
N VAL A 49 -2.15 11.77 6.71
CA VAL A 49 -2.52 12.12 8.10
C VAL A 49 -1.34 11.94 9.06
N ALA A 50 -0.61 10.82 8.96
CA ALA A 50 0.58 10.59 9.79
C ALA A 50 1.63 11.71 9.61
N LYS A 51 1.90 12.10 8.36
CA LYS A 51 2.81 13.22 8.05
C LYS A 51 2.29 14.55 8.61
N ALA A 52 0.99 14.78 8.55
CA ALA A 52 0.36 15.98 9.11
C ALA A 52 0.36 15.99 10.66
N LEU A 53 0.46 14.83 11.31
CA LEU A 53 0.70 14.75 12.76
C LEU A 53 2.15 15.11 13.11
N ASP A 54 3.11 14.64 12.32
CA ASP A 54 4.53 14.96 12.50
C ASP A 54 4.83 16.45 12.23
N HIS A 55 4.12 17.04 11.26
CA HIS A 55 4.26 18.45 10.90
C HIS A 55 3.35 19.32 11.79
N ASP A 56 3.89 20.38 12.40
CA ASP A 56 3.18 21.28 13.32
C ASP A 56 2.62 20.61 14.61
N GLY A 57 3.12 19.41 14.98
CA GLY A 57 2.67 18.70 16.18
C GLY A 57 1.18 18.32 16.16
N GLY A 58 0.61 18.13 14.97
CA GLY A 58 -0.78 17.74 14.77
C GLY A 58 -1.79 18.89 14.83
N GLY A 59 -1.37 20.15 14.93
CA GLY A 59 -2.28 21.30 15.07
C GLY A 59 -3.28 21.49 13.93
N ARG A 60 -3.08 20.84 12.78
CA ARG A 60 -3.98 20.87 11.61
C ARG A 60 -4.82 19.61 11.40
N VAL A 61 -4.56 18.56 12.18
CA VAL A 61 -5.26 17.27 12.10
C VAL A 61 -6.46 17.32 13.02
N THR A 62 -7.64 17.04 12.49
CA THR A 62 -8.90 17.04 13.23
C THR A 62 -9.24 15.64 13.76
N GLY A 63 -10.16 15.55 14.73
CA GLY A 63 -10.68 14.26 15.19
C GLY A 63 -11.29 13.42 14.06
N GLN A 64 -12.02 14.06 13.14
CA GLN A 64 -12.57 13.38 11.96
C GLN A 64 -11.45 12.82 11.06
N ASP A 65 -10.33 13.53 10.91
CA ASP A 65 -9.21 13.03 10.09
C ASP A 65 -8.58 11.78 10.72
N LEU A 66 -8.53 11.71 12.06
CA LEU A 66 -8.04 10.53 12.79
C LEU A 66 -9.00 9.35 12.64
N GLU A 67 -10.31 9.58 12.78
CA GLU A 67 -11.33 8.54 12.60
C GLU A 67 -11.31 8.00 11.16
N ASP A 68 -11.24 8.89 10.17
CA ASP A 68 -11.12 8.53 8.76
C ASP A 68 -9.84 7.73 8.47
N ALA A 69 -8.71 8.12 9.06
CA ALA A 69 -7.46 7.38 8.91
C ALA A 69 -7.54 6.00 9.57
N ILE A 70 -8.11 5.90 10.78
CA ILE A 70 -8.30 4.64 11.49
C ILE A 70 -9.23 3.71 10.70
N LEU A 71 -10.32 4.23 10.13
CA LEU A 71 -11.22 3.48 9.26
C LEU A 71 -10.48 2.84 8.08
N LEU A 72 -9.50 3.54 7.51
CA LEU A 72 -8.76 3.09 6.33
C LEU A 72 -7.58 2.15 6.66
N LEU A 73 -7.20 1.99 7.93
CA LEU A 73 -5.99 1.24 8.31
C LEU A 73 -5.97 -0.20 7.83
N ASP A 74 -7.10 -0.90 7.87
CA ASP A 74 -7.15 -2.30 7.47
C ASP A 74 -6.94 -2.47 5.96
N ARG A 75 -7.48 -1.55 5.15
CA ARG A 75 -7.21 -1.53 3.71
C ARG A 75 -5.79 -1.12 3.41
N ALA A 76 -5.27 -0.09 4.09
CA ALA A 76 -3.88 0.34 3.97
C ALA A 76 -2.89 -0.80 4.28
N ARG A 77 -3.16 -1.62 5.31
CA ARG A 77 -2.36 -2.81 5.63
C ARG A 77 -2.43 -3.86 4.52
N GLY A 78 -3.61 -4.10 3.96
CA GLY A 78 -3.79 -4.99 2.83
C GLY A 78 -3.01 -4.54 1.59
N GLU A 79 -3.02 -3.24 1.29
CA GLU A 79 -2.22 -2.65 0.20
C GLU A 79 -0.72 -2.82 0.44
N LEU A 80 -0.25 -2.56 1.66
CA LEU A 80 1.16 -2.75 2.00
C LEU A 80 1.58 -4.23 1.90
N ASP A 81 0.75 -5.16 2.36
CA ASP A 81 0.99 -6.60 2.24
C ASP A 81 1.07 -7.03 0.76
N LEU A 82 0.18 -6.50 -0.09
CA LEU A 82 0.20 -6.73 -1.53
C LEU A 82 1.49 -6.20 -2.16
N HIS A 83 1.86 -4.95 -1.89
CA HIS A 83 3.08 -4.35 -2.44
C HIS A 83 4.35 -5.06 -1.96
N GLU A 84 4.39 -5.50 -0.69
CA GLU A 84 5.52 -6.28 -0.21
C GLU A 84 5.65 -7.60 -1.00
N LEU A 85 4.53 -8.26 -1.26
CA LEU A 85 4.48 -9.50 -2.00
C LEU A 85 4.93 -9.33 -3.47
N GLU A 86 4.45 -8.27 -4.13
CA GLU A 86 4.87 -7.87 -5.48
C GLU A 86 6.37 -7.60 -5.54
N LEU A 87 6.92 -6.82 -4.60
CA LEU A 87 8.35 -6.51 -4.54
C LEU A 87 9.21 -7.77 -4.37
N VAL A 88 8.79 -8.70 -3.50
CA VAL A 88 9.50 -9.97 -3.30
C VAL A 88 9.46 -10.82 -4.56
N ASP A 89 8.31 -10.94 -5.21
CA ASP A 89 8.20 -11.70 -6.46
C ASP A 89 9.03 -11.06 -7.58
N HIS A 90 9.01 -9.73 -7.72
CA HIS A 90 9.86 -9.03 -8.69
C HIS A 90 11.34 -9.27 -8.42
N ALA A 91 11.78 -9.15 -7.16
CA ALA A 91 13.17 -9.44 -6.78
C ALA A 91 13.56 -10.89 -7.14
N ARG A 92 12.68 -11.86 -6.87
CA ARG A 92 12.93 -13.30 -7.06
C ARG A 92 12.87 -13.72 -8.52
N LEU A 93 11.81 -13.33 -9.23
CA LEU A 93 11.45 -13.84 -10.56
C LEU A 93 12.09 -13.01 -11.68
N HIS A 94 12.13 -11.69 -11.54
CA HIS A 94 12.65 -10.80 -12.60
C HIS A 94 14.10 -10.38 -12.38
N HIS A 95 14.57 -10.37 -11.14
CA HIS A 95 15.93 -9.96 -10.79
C HIS A 95 16.80 -11.08 -10.23
N GLY A 96 16.30 -12.33 -10.22
CA GLY A 96 17.08 -13.52 -9.84
C GLY A 96 17.64 -13.52 -8.41
N ARG A 97 17.10 -12.68 -7.52
CA ARG A 97 17.59 -12.58 -6.13
C ARG A 97 17.34 -13.87 -5.39
N THR A 98 18.27 -14.28 -4.53
CA THR A 98 18.08 -15.45 -3.67
C THR A 98 17.26 -15.09 -2.43
N TRP A 99 16.64 -16.08 -1.79
CA TRP A 99 15.94 -15.87 -0.51
C TRP A 99 16.84 -15.29 0.59
N GLY A 100 18.14 -15.59 0.58
CA GLY A 100 19.09 -14.99 1.53
C GLY A 100 19.33 -13.50 1.26
N GLN A 101 19.37 -13.09 -0.02
CA GLN A 101 19.47 -11.66 -0.39
C GLN A 101 18.18 -10.90 -0.09
N VAL A 102 17.02 -11.53 -0.25
CA VAL A 102 15.73 -10.95 0.14
C VAL A 102 15.66 -10.76 1.66
N ALA A 103 16.10 -11.75 2.45
CA ALA A 103 16.20 -11.62 3.91
C ALA A 103 17.14 -10.47 4.31
N GLU A 104 18.27 -10.35 3.63
CA GLU A 104 19.29 -9.32 3.89
C GLU A 104 18.72 -7.93 3.63
N ALA A 105 18.04 -7.73 2.50
CA ALA A 105 17.34 -6.49 2.17
C ALA A 105 16.21 -6.15 3.17
N ALA A 106 15.56 -7.17 3.73
CA ALA A 106 14.52 -7.01 4.75
C ALA A 106 15.06 -6.78 6.18
N GLY A 107 16.39 -6.65 6.36
CA GLY A 107 17.01 -6.42 7.65
C GLY A 107 17.14 -7.66 8.54
N ALA A 108 16.90 -8.86 8.01
CA ALA A 108 16.93 -10.13 8.76
C ALA A 108 18.28 -10.88 8.62
N GLY A 109 19.33 -10.21 8.15
CA GLY A 109 20.58 -10.86 7.75
C GLY A 109 20.37 -11.85 6.59
N ARG A 110 21.26 -12.83 6.41
CA ARG A 110 21.19 -13.80 5.29
C ARG A 110 20.36 -15.05 5.57
N ASP A 111 19.54 -15.07 6.61
CA ASP A 111 18.71 -16.24 6.93
C ASP A 111 17.53 -16.37 5.95
N ARG A 112 17.70 -17.23 4.95
CA ARG A 112 16.67 -17.51 3.93
C ARG A 112 15.34 -18.00 4.52
N ARG A 113 15.35 -18.66 5.69
CA ARG A 113 14.11 -19.21 6.29
C ARG A 113 13.19 -18.10 6.78
N ILE A 114 13.75 -16.98 7.23
CA ILE A 114 12.98 -15.82 7.68
C ILE A 114 12.21 -15.23 6.50
N ALA A 115 12.87 -14.97 5.37
CA ALA A 115 12.21 -14.44 4.18
C ALA A 115 11.16 -15.40 3.62
N GLN A 116 11.43 -16.70 3.58
CA GLN A 116 10.45 -17.71 3.14
C GLN A 116 9.22 -17.76 4.05
N THR A 117 9.42 -17.74 5.38
CA THR A 117 8.31 -17.74 6.34
C THR A 117 7.46 -16.48 6.21
N ARG A 118 8.12 -15.31 6.06
CA ARG A 118 7.45 -14.03 5.83
C ARG A 118 6.63 -14.06 4.54
N TYR A 119 7.21 -14.54 3.44
CA TYR A 119 6.53 -14.71 2.16
C TYR A 119 5.31 -15.63 2.26
N SER A 120 5.44 -16.79 2.91
CA SER A 120 4.32 -17.71 3.11
C SER A 120 3.17 -17.08 3.91
N ARG A 121 3.49 -16.25 4.92
CA ARG A 121 2.48 -15.51 5.69
C ARG A 121 1.80 -14.44 4.84
N LEU A 122 2.55 -13.68 4.03
CA LEU A 122 2.00 -12.69 3.10
C LEU A 122 1.05 -13.32 2.08
N ARG A 123 1.46 -14.43 1.46
CA ARG A 123 0.60 -15.21 0.55
C ARG A 123 -0.71 -15.64 1.21
N GLY A 124 -0.68 -15.94 2.51
CA GLY A 124 -1.88 -16.26 3.30
C GLY A 124 -2.78 -15.05 3.58
N ARG A 125 -2.22 -13.84 3.69
CA ARG A 125 -2.97 -12.59 3.93
C ARG A 125 -3.54 -11.97 2.66
N VAL A 126 -2.96 -12.27 1.50
CA VAL A 126 -3.39 -11.74 0.18
C VAL A 126 -3.95 -12.88 -0.69
N PRO A 127 -5.15 -13.41 -0.38
CA PRO A 127 -5.76 -14.48 -1.16
C PRO A 127 -6.08 -14.00 -2.59
N GLY A 128 -5.83 -14.85 -3.57
CA GLY A 128 -6.09 -14.55 -4.99
C GLY A 128 -4.98 -13.78 -5.70
N TYR A 129 -3.94 -13.33 -5.00
CA TYR A 129 -2.77 -12.76 -5.67
C TYR A 129 -2.06 -13.81 -6.52
N THR A 130 -1.80 -13.44 -7.78
CA THR A 130 -1.10 -14.26 -8.76
C THR A 130 0.26 -13.62 -9.04
N PRO A 131 1.38 -14.35 -8.84
CA PRO A 131 2.70 -13.81 -9.11
C PRO A 131 2.82 -13.35 -10.57
N PRO A 132 3.60 -12.29 -10.86
CA PRO A 132 3.87 -11.88 -12.22
C PRO A 132 4.51 -13.03 -13.00
N VAL A 133 4.04 -13.23 -14.23
CA VAL A 133 4.59 -14.27 -15.11
C VAL A 133 6.01 -13.88 -15.49
N THR A 134 6.98 -14.75 -15.23
CA THR A 134 8.34 -14.58 -15.73
C THR A 134 8.29 -14.54 -17.26
N PRO A 135 8.82 -13.51 -17.96
CA PRO A 135 8.87 -13.54 -19.42
C PRO A 135 9.66 -14.77 -19.85
N GLN A 136 8.96 -15.74 -20.39
CA GLN A 136 9.51 -17.01 -20.85
C GLN A 136 10.08 -16.77 -22.25
N GLY A 137 11.41 -16.58 -22.36
CA GLY A 137 12.11 -16.60 -23.64
C GLY A 137 12.82 -15.31 -24.05
N ALA A 138 14.06 -15.14 -23.59
CA ALA A 138 15.13 -14.48 -24.35
C ALA A 138 16.40 -15.35 -24.31
N ALA A 139 16.21 -16.68 -24.32
CA ALA A 139 17.27 -17.67 -24.46
C ALA A 139 16.81 -18.68 -25.51
N GLY A 140 17.15 -18.41 -26.77
CA GLY A 140 16.85 -19.31 -27.89
C GLY A 140 16.49 -18.60 -29.19
N ALA A 141 17.42 -17.82 -29.74
CA ALA A 141 17.55 -17.55 -31.18
C ALA A 141 19.01 -17.25 -31.48
#